data_AF-A0A6G3XXL8-F1
#
_entry.id   AF-A0A6G3XXL8-F1
#
_cell.length_a   1.000
_cell.length_b   1.000
_cell.length_c   1.000
_cell.angle_alpha   90.00
_cell.angle_beta   90.00
_cell.angle_gamma   90.00
#
_symmetry.space_group_name_H-M   'P 1'
#
loop_
_entity.id
_entity.type
_entity.pdbx_description
1 polymer ?
#
loop_
_entity_poly.entity_id
_entity_poly.type
_entity_poly.pdbx_seq_one_letter_code
_entity_poly.pdbx_strand_id
1 'polypeptide(L)'
;LDLYTGLVVLILAPEAYLPIRQVGAQYHAAAEGLSAAEEIFAVLETEPRASGSEDVPDALRLELAGVTVRHEGRAEPSLDAASLTVEPG
;
A
#
# COMPACT_ATOMS: atom_id res chain seq x y z
N LEU A 1 -24.19 -49.39 18.10
CA LEU A 1 -24.81 -48.06 18.17
C LEU A 1 -26.28 -48.22 17.88
N ASP A 2 -27.16 -47.86 18.80
CA ASP A 2 -28.61 -47.88 18.56
C ASP A 2 -29.05 -46.60 17.83
N LEU A 3 -30.26 -46.62 17.26
CA LEU A 3 -30.85 -45.49 16.53
C LEU A 3 -30.94 -44.23 17.41
N TYR A 4 -31.25 -44.41 18.68
CA TYR A 4 -31.36 -43.32 19.66
C TYR A 4 -30.03 -42.58 19.81
N THR A 5 -28.93 -43.31 20.02
CA THR A 5 -27.58 -42.74 20.11
C THR A 5 -27.17 -42.07 18.81
N GLY A 6 -27.49 -42.68 17.65
CA GLY A 6 -27.23 -42.09 16.34
C GLY A 6 -27.96 -40.76 16.13
N LEU A 7 -29.23 -40.68 16.51
CA LEU A 7 -30.04 -39.46 16.39
C LEU A 7 -29.51 -38.34 17.30
N VAL A 8 -29.13 -38.67 18.54
CA VAL A 8 -28.53 -37.71 19.48
C VAL A 8 -27.22 -37.14 18.91
N VAL A 9 -26.36 -37.98 18.34
CA VAL A 9 -25.10 -37.53 17.71
C VAL A 9 -25.39 -36.63 16.50
N LEU A 10 -26.34 -36.99 15.64
CA LEU A 10 -26.70 -36.17 14.47
C LEU A 10 -27.28 -34.82 14.86
N ILE A 11 -28.01 -34.73 15.97
CA ILE A 11 -28.58 -33.47 16.48
C ILE A 11 -27.52 -32.61 17.17
N LEU A 12 -26.54 -33.19 17.88
CA LEU A 12 -25.51 -32.43 18.60
C LEU A 12 -24.30 -32.03 17.75
N ALA A 13 -24.05 -32.74 16.65
CA ALA A 13 -22.91 -32.46 15.77
C ALA A 13 -22.90 -31.01 15.23
N PRO A 14 -23.99 -30.44 14.67
CA PRO A 14 -23.95 -29.10 14.09
C PRO A 14 -23.51 -28.01 15.08
N GLU A 15 -23.92 -28.15 16.34
CA GLU A 15 -23.68 -27.24 17.46
C GLU A 15 -22.23 -27.38 17.93
N ALA A 16 -21.71 -28.62 17.99
CA ALA A 16 -20.31 -28.88 18.32
C ALA A 16 -19.34 -28.35 17.24
N TYR A 17 -19.75 -28.35 15.96
CA TYR A 17 -18.96 -27.81 14.86
C TYR A 17 -19.16 -26.31 14.62
N LEU A 18 -20.14 -25.68 15.26
CA LEU A 18 -20.46 -24.26 15.05
C LEU A 18 -19.29 -23.31 15.35
N PRO A 19 -18.54 -23.45 16.47
CA PRO A 19 -17.41 -22.55 16.77
C PRO A 19 -16.31 -22.58 15.69
N ILE A 20 -16.00 -23.76 15.14
CA ILE A 20 -14.99 -23.91 14.08
C ILE A 20 -15.45 -23.22 12.79
N ARG A 21 -16.74 -23.35 12.45
CA ARG A 21 -17.32 -22.68 11.27
C ARG A 21 -17.29 -21.15 11.41
N GLN A 22 -17.53 -20.63 12.61
CA GLN A 22 -17.46 -19.19 12.89
C GLN A 22 -16.03 -18.64 12.74
N VAL A 23 -15.02 -19.37 13.22
CA VAL A 23 -13.60 -19.00 13.01
C VAL A 23 -13.25 -18.97 11.53
N GLY A 24 -13.69 -19.97 10.75
CA GLY A 24 -13.49 -19.99 9.30
C GLY A 24 -14.13 -18.80 8.58
N ALA A 25 -15.32 -18.37 9.01
CA ALA A 25 -16.02 -17.22 8.41
C ALA A 25 -15.26 -15.89 8.61
N GLN A 26 -14.54 -15.72 9.72
CA GLN A 26 -13.79 -14.50 10.03
C GLN A 26 -12.36 -14.51 9.48
N TYR A 27 -11.86 -15.67 9.06
CA TYR A 27 -10.49 -15.83 8.59
C TYR A 27 -10.17 -14.95 7.38
N HIS A 28 -11.08 -14.89 6.39
CA HIS A 28 -10.88 -14.08 5.19
C HIS A 28 -10.79 -12.58 5.52
N ALA A 29 -11.69 -12.08 6.38
CA ALA A 29 -11.67 -10.68 6.82
C ALA A 29 -10.37 -10.33 7.58
N ALA A 30 -9.88 -11.26 8.42
CA ALA A 30 -8.61 -11.07 9.11
C ALA A 30 -7.41 -11.09 8.16
N ALA A 31 -7.40 -12.01 7.18
CA ALA A 31 -6.33 -12.12 6.19
C ALA A 31 -6.28 -10.90 5.26
N GLU A 32 -7.43 -10.45 4.77
CA GLU A 32 -7.56 -9.21 3.99
C GLU A 32 -7.09 -7.99 4.81
N GLY A 33 -7.48 -7.92 6.09
CA GLY A 33 -7.05 -6.86 6.99
C GLY A 33 -5.54 -6.82 7.20
N LEU A 34 -4.88 -7.98 7.31
CA LEU A 34 -3.42 -8.06 7.43
C LEU A 34 -2.72 -7.53 6.17
N SER A 35 -3.15 -7.98 4.98
CA SER A 35 -2.61 -7.51 3.71
C SER A 35 -2.77 -6.00 3.54
N ALA A 36 -3.95 -5.45 3.88
CA ALA A 36 -4.20 -4.02 3.82
C ALA A 36 -3.31 -3.24 4.81
N ALA A 37 -3.07 -3.78 6.00
CA ALA A 37 -2.18 -3.15 6.98
C ALA A 37 -0.72 -3.10 6.46
N GLU A 38 -0.23 -4.19 5.84
CA GLU A 38 1.11 -4.24 5.25
C GLU A 38 1.31 -3.16 4.17
N GLU A 39 0.33 -2.98 3.27
CA GLU A 39 0.36 -1.92 2.24
C GLU A 39 0.40 -0.51 2.85
N ILE A 40 -0.38 -0.27 3.92
CA ILE A 40 -0.40 1.01 4.62
C ILE A 40 0.97 1.29 5.24
N PHE A 41 1.57 0.33 5.93
CA PHE A 41 2.88 0.50 6.55
C PHE A 41 3.97 0.74 5.52
N ALA A 42 3.95 0.06 4.37
CA ALA A 42 4.91 0.30 3.30
C ALA A 42 4.92 1.77 2.83
N VAL A 43 3.75 2.42 2.78
CA VAL A 43 3.64 3.85 2.45
C VAL A 43 4.13 4.72 3.61
N LEU A 44 3.70 4.44 4.84
CA LEU A 44 4.04 5.25 6.01
C LEU A 44 5.52 5.21 6.37
N GLU A 45 6.20 4.11 6.06
CA GLU A 45 7.65 3.94 6.28
C GLU A 45 8.50 4.58 5.16
N THR A 46 7.87 5.09 4.09
CA THR A 46 8.59 5.84 3.06
C THR A 46 9.08 7.17 3.62
N GLU A 47 10.40 7.37 3.63
CA GLU A 47 10.99 8.63 4.08
C GLU A 47 10.48 9.80 3.21
N PRO A 48 9.92 10.85 3.82
CA PRO A 48 9.51 12.04 3.06
C PRO A 48 10.75 12.70 2.46
N ARG A 49 10.60 13.26 1.25
CA ARG A 49 11.68 14.05 0.66
C ARG A 49 12.01 15.22 1.57
N ALA A 50 13.31 15.45 1.78
CA ALA A 50 13.77 16.61 2.52
C ALA A 50 13.20 17.89 1.90
N SER A 51 12.54 18.70 2.73
CA SER A 51 12.20 20.06 2.34
C SER A 51 13.45 20.94 2.39
N GLY A 52 13.53 21.95 1.52
CA GLY A 52 14.46 23.05 1.71
C GLY A 52 14.19 23.77 3.04
N SER A 53 15.23 24.33 3.63
CA SER A 53 15.18 25.08 4.90
C SER A 53 15.31 26.59 4.71
N GLU A 54 15.45 27.04 3.46
CA GLU A 54 15.70 28.45 3.11
C GLU A 54 14.44 29.10 2.54
N ASP A 55 14.25 30.38 2.83
CA ASP A 55 13.20 31.19 2.23
C ASP A 55 13.48 31.42 0.75
N VAL A 56 12.42 31.36 -0.07
CA VAL A 56 12.52 31.63 -1.52
C VAL A 56 12.51 33.15 -1.74
N PRO A 57 13.48 33.71 -2.49
CA PRO A 57 13.48 35.14 -2.83
C PRO A 57 12.26 35.55 -3.66
N ASP A 58 11.79 36.79 -3.49
CA ASP A 58 10.66 37.35 -4.24
C ASP A 58 10.90 37.40 -5.76
N ALA A 59 12.16 37.50 -6.18
CA ALA A 59 12.58 37.49 -7.58
C ALA A 59 13.77 36.53 -7.75
N LEU A 60 13.65 35.58 -8.67
CA LEU A 60 14.66 34.55 -8.91
C LEU A 60 14.80 34.28 -10.41
N ARG A 61 16.05 34.16 -10.87
CA ARG A 61 16.39 33.58 -12.17
C ARG A 61 16.69 32.10 -11.97
N LEU A 62 16.00 31.23 -12.70
CA LEU A 62 16.26 29.79 -12.69
C LEU A 62 16.96 29.40 -13.99
N GLU A 63 18.05 28.66 -13.88
CA GLU A 63 18.79 28.13 -15.03
C GLU A 63 19.00 26.62 -14.87
N LEU A 64 18.53 25.87 -15.87
CA LEU A 64 18.76 24.44 -16.03
C LEU A 64 19.67 24.26 -17.24
N ALA A 65 20.78 23.53 -17.08
CA ALA A 65 21.74 23.29 -18.14
C ALA A 65 21.94 21.77 -18.33
N GLY A 66 21.57 21.26 -19.50
CA GLY A 66 21.81 19.86 -19.88
C GLY A 66 21.17 18.82 -18.96
N VAL A 67 20.01 19.12 -18.37
CA VAL A 67 19.35 18.26 -17.39
C VAL A 67 18.66 17.08 -18.08
N THR A 68 18.95 15.86 -17.61
CA THR A 68 18.29 14.63 -18.06
C THR A 68 17.42 14.06 -16.94
N VAL A 69 16.16 13.77 -17.26
CA VAL A 69 15.18 13.17 -16.33
C VAL A 69 14.92 11.73 -16.73
N ARG A 70 15.10 10.80 -15.78
CA ARG A 70 14.79 9.37 -15.93
C ARG A 70 13.82 8.95 -14.85
N HIS A 71 12.73 8.31 -15.27
CA HIS A 71 11.80 7.66 -14.36
C HIS A 71 12.13 6.18 -14.28
N GLU A 72 11.90 5.58 -13.12
CA GLU A 72 12.11 4.15 -12.90
C GLU A 72 11.30 3.31 -13.90
N GLY A 73 11.88 2.21 -14.39
CA GLY A 73 11.27 1.34 -15.38
C GLY A 73 11.32 1.85 -16.83
N ARG A 74 11.84 3.05 -17.10
CA ARG A 74 11.98 3.59 -18.45
C ARG A 74 13.39 3.37 -19.01
N ALA A 75 13.49 2.73 -20.18
CA ALA A 75 14.77 2.52 -20.86
C ALA A 75 15.35 3.83 -21.44
N GLU A 76 14.48 4.70 -21.93
CA GLU A 76 14.86 6.00 -22.50
C GLU A 76 14.55 7.15 -21.53
N PRO A 77 15.39 8.21 -21.51
CA PRO A 77 15.12 9.39 -20.71
C PRO A 77 13.78 10.04 -21.09
N SER A 78 13.10 10.62 -20.10
CA SER A 78 11.86 11.39 -20.30
C SER A 78 12.16 12.79 -20.82
N LEU A 79 13.26 13.37 -20.37
CA LEU A 79 13.87 14.57 -20.93
C LEU A 79 15.36 14.30 -21.05
N ASP A 80 15.98 14.66 -22.16
CA ASP A 80 17.41 14.46 -22.36
C ASP A 80 18.11 15.78 -22.68
N ALA A 81 19.19 16.06 -21.96
CA ALA A 81 20.00 17.26 -22.09
C ALA A 81 19.22 18.58 -22.18
N ALA A 82 18.09 18.67 -21.47
CA ALA A 82 17.20 19.83 -21.53
C ALA A 82 17.84 21.05 -20.86
N SER A 83 17.74 22.21 -21.51
CA SER A 83 18.18 23.49 -20.94
C SER A 83 17.02 24.47 -20.93
N LEU A 84 16.90 25.24 -19.84
CA LEU A 84 15.80 26.18 -19.61
C LEU A 84 16.33 27.37 -18.83
N THR A 85 15.89 28.56 -19.19
CA THR A 85 16.06 29.77 -18.39
C THR A 85 14.70 30.37 -18.10
N VAL A 86 14.44 30.65 -16.83
CA VAL A 86 13.25 31.38 -16.38
C VAL A 86 13.74 32.68 -15.75
N GLU A 87 13.29 33.79 -16.31
CA GLU A 87 13.59 35.13 -15.80
C GLU A 87 12.57 35.53 -14.72
N PRO A 88 12.93 36.47 -13.82
CA PRO A 88 11.96 37.10 -12.93
C PRO A 88 10.83 37.77 -13.72
N GLY A 89 9.59 37.62 -13.25
CA GLY A 89 8.39 38.19 -13.88
C GLY A 89 8.28 39.70 -13.79
#